data_AF-A0AAJ1QR10-F1
#
_entry.id   AF-A0AAJ1QR10-F1
#
_cell.length_a   1.000
_cell.length_b   1.000
_cell.length_c   1.000
_cell.angle_alpha   90.00
_cell.angle_beta   90.00
_cell.angle_gamma   90.00
#
_symmetry.space_group_name_H-M   'P 1'
#
loop_
_entity.id
_entity.type
_entity.pdbx_description
1 polymer ?
#
loop_
_entity_poly.entity_id
_entity_poly.type
_entity_poly.pdbx_seq_one_letter_code
_entity_poly.pdbx_strand_id
1 'polypeptide(L)' 'MELYIELFVFLAIIFLIVLSNRFIPWLVKAAIVVYYSVISYIFITTKNKIDERYENITPVPDAYWDKNSA' A
#
# COMPACT_ATOMS: atom_id res chain seq x y z
N MET A 1 11.52 -2.68 -8.66
CA MET A 1 11.93 -2.47 -7.25
C MET A 1 11.84 -1.00 -6.86
N GLU A 2 12.14 -0.06 -7.77
CA GLU A 2 11.99 1.40 -7.50
C GLU A 2 10.54 1.86 -7.26
N LEU A 3 9.56 1.20 -7.89
CA LEU A 3 8.14 1.61 -7.88
C LEU A 3 7.42 1.63 -6.51
N TYR A 4 8.03 1.02 -5.48
CA TYR A 4 7.44 0.90 -4.14
C TYR A 4 8.31 1.52 -3.04
N ILE A 5 9.45 2.15 -3.39
CA ILE A 5 10.36 2.75 -2.40
C ILE A 5 9.63 3.79 -1.55
N GLU A 6 8.84 4.67 -2.19
CA GLU A 6 8.08 5.70 -1.49
C GLU A 6 7.07 5.12 -0.49
N LEU A 7 6.36 4.05 -0.89
CA LEU A 7 5.45 3.32 -0.01
C LEU A 7 6.19 2.73 1.20
N PHE A 8 7.34 2.09 0.97
CA PHE A 8 8.11 1.49 2.07
C PHE A 8 8.72 2.54 3.00
N VAL A 9 9.21 3.68 2.46
CA VAL A 9 9.70 4.80 3.27
C VAL A 9 8.58 5.38 4.14
N PHE A 10 7.39 5.59 3.56
CA PHE A 10 6.23 6.07 4.30
C PHE A 10 5.80 5.11 5.42
N LEU A 11 5.73 3.81 5.13
CA LEU A 11 5.43 2.78 6.13
C LEU A 11 6.48 2.72 7.24
N ALA A 12 7.76 2.84 6.89
CA ALA A 12 8.85 2.85 7.86
C ALA A 12 8.73 4.03 8.84
N ILE A 13 8.37 5.23 8.34
CA ILE A 13 8.13 6.40 9.19
C ILE A 13 6.96 6.17 10.14
N ILE A 14 5.82 5.66 9.64
CA ILE A 14 4.66 5.34 10.49
C ILE A 14 5.05 4.33 11.57
N PHE A 15 5.72 3.25 11.19
CA PHE A 15 6.12 2.20 12.13
C PHE A 15 7.13 2.71 13.15
N LEU A 16 8.08 3.57 12.76
CA LEU A 16 9.00 4.22 13.70
C LEU A 16 8.24 5.05 14.73
N ILE A 17 7.28 5.88 14.31
CA ILE A 17 6.48 6.71 15.21
C ILE A 17 5.67 5.83 16.18
N VAL A 18 5.00 4.80 15.67
CA VAL A 18 4.11 3.92 16.45
C VAL A 18 4.90 3.06 17.43
N LEU A 19 6.01 2.46 16.99
CA LEU A 19 6.84 1.59 17.82
C LEU A 19 7.58 2.37 18.90
N SER A 20 8.08 3.56 18.57
CA SER A 20 8.82 4.43 19.51
C SER A 20 7.92 5.09 20.55
N ASN A 21 6.61 5.17 20.31
CA ASN A 21 5.68 5.77 21.26
C ASN A 21 5.42 4.84 22.46
N ARG A 22 5.86 5.26 23.66
CA ARG A 22 5.69 4.50 24.91
C ARG A 22 4.23 4.43 25.40
N PHE A 23 3.39 5.37 25.01
CA PHE A 23 2.01 5.48 25.51
C PHE A 23 1.02 4.58 24.79
N ILE A 24 1.40 4.01 23.64
CA ILE A 24 0.53 3.13 22.86
C ILE A 24 0.63 1.70 23.44
N PRO A 25 -0.49 1.05 23.81
CA PRO A 25 -0.51 -0.35 24.24
C PRO A 25 0.06 -1.27 23.15
N TRP A 26 0.78 -2.33 23.55
CA TRP A 26 1.38 -3.27 22.58
C TRP A 26 0.35 -3.82 21.59
N LEU A 27 -0.82 -4.26 22.05
CA LEU A 27 -1.87 -4.79 21.17
C LEU A 27 -2.29 -3.78 20.09
N VAL A 28 -2.35 -2.49 20.43
CA VAL A 28 -2.68 -1.43 19.47
C VAL A 28 -1.54 -1.25 18.47
N LYS A 29 -0.27 -1.29 18.91
CA LYS A 29 0.88 -1.27 17.99
C LYS A 29 0.84 -2.44 17.01
N ALA A 30 0.57 -3.65 17.51
CA ALA A 30 0.48 -4.86 16.69
C ALA A 30 -0.66 -4.74 15.67
N ALA A 31 -1.83 -4.26 16.09
CA ALA A 31 -2.96 -4.03 15.20
C ALA A 31 -2.62 -3.03 14.08
N ILE A 32 -1.94 -1.92 14.41
CA ILE A 32 -1.50 -0.92 13.43
C ILE A 32 -0.52 -1.54 12.41
N VAL A 33 0.50 -2.26 12.89
CA VAL A 33 1.49 -2.90 12.01
C VAL A 33 0.82 -3.90 11.06
N VAL A 34 -0.06 -4.76 11.58
CA VAL A 34 -0.82 -5.72 10.76
C VAL A 34 -1.70 -5.00 9.74
N TYR A 35 -2.45 -3.99 10.17
CA TYR A 35 -3.36 -3.23 9.31
C TYR A 35 -2.64 -2.63 8.10
N TYR A 36 -1.56 -1.88 8.34
CA TYR A 36 -0.79 -1.26 7.25
C TYR A 36 -0.05 -2.29 6.40
N SER A 37 0.40 -3.41 6.96
CA SER A 37 1.03 -4.48 6.19
C SER A 37 0.03 -5.12 5.23
N VAL A 38 -1.19 -5.39 5.67
CA VAL A 38 -2.27 -5.95 4.84
C VAL A 38 -2.67 -4.99 3.72
N ILE A 39 -2.85 -3.71 4.03
CA ILE A 39 -3.18 -2.70 3.01
C ILE A 39 -2.05 -2.57 1.98
N SER A 40 -0.79 -2.52 2.43
CA SER A 40 0.36 -2.46 1.53
C SER A 40 0.41 -3.67 0.61
N TYR A 41 0.16 -4.87 1.13
CA TYR A 41 0.07 -6.09 0.33
C TYR A 41 -1.02 -5.99 -0.75
N ILE A 42 -2.25 -5.61 -0.36
CA ILE A 42 -3.37 -5.47 -1.31
C ILE A 42 -3.03 -4.44 -2.39
N PHE A 43 -2.43 -3.31 -2.01
CA PHE A 43 -2.03 -2.26 -2.94
C PHE A 43 -1.02 -2.77 -3.97
N ILE A 44 0.05 -3.43 -3.51
CA ILE A 44 1.11 -3.98 -4.38
C ILE A 44 0.53 -5.03 -5.32
N THR A 45 -0.27 -5.97 -4.82
CA THR A 45 -0.89 -7.02 -5.64
C THR A 45 -1.83 -6.44 -6.69
N THR A 46 -2.65 -5.46 -6.32
CA THR A 46 -3.59 -4.82 -7.25
C THR A 46 -2.84 -4.02 -8.31
N LYS A 47 -1.83 -3.25 -7.91
CA LYS A 47 -1.00 -2.48 -8.84
C LYS A 47 -0.26 -3.38 -9.82
N ASN A 48 0.43 -4.42 -9.33
CA ASN A 48 1.11 -5.39 -10.19
C ASN A 48 0.15 -6.05 -11.20
N LYS A 49 -1.09 -6.37 -10.79
CA LYS A 49 -2.10 -6.96 -11.67
C LYS A 49 -2.55 -5.99 -12.77
N ILE A 50 -2.67 -4.70 -12.45
CA ILE A 50 -2.99 -3.65 -13.43
C ILE A 50 -1.82 -3.47 -14.38
N ASP A 51 -0.61 -3.31 -13.84
CA ASP A 51 0.61 -3.13 -14.61
C ASP A 51 0.80 -4.31 -15.57
N GLU A 52 0.67 -5.57 -15.13
CA GLU A 52 0.75 -6.77 -15.99
C GLU A 52 -0.29 -6.77 -17.12
N ARG A 53 -1.53 -6.34 -16.82
CA ARG A 53 -2.62 -6.35 -17.81
C ARG A 53 -2.51 -5.22 -18.84
N TYR A 54 -1.90 -4.10 -18.46
CA TYR A 54 -1.90 -2.88 -19.26
C TYR A 54 -0.49 -2.36 -19.59
N GLU A 55 0.57 -3.14 -19.34
CA GLU A 55 1.97 -2.76 -19.52
C GLU A 55 2.26 -2.18 -20.92
N ASN A 56 1.58 -2.72 -21.95
CA ASN A 56 1.71 -2.32 -23.34
C ASN A 56 0.50 -1.54 -23.88
N ILE A 57 -0.47 -1.21 -23.01
CA ILE A 57 -1.69 -0.50 -23.38
C ILE A 57 -1.71 0.81 -22.58
N THR A 58 -1.05 1.82 -23.14
CA THR A 58 -1.01 3.17 -22.57
C THR A 58 -1.78 4.15 -23.48
N PRO A 59 -2.72 4.93 -22.93
CA PRO A 59 -3.18 4.94 -21.54
C PRO A 59 -4.08 3.73 -21.20
N VAL A 60 -4.17 3.39 -19.92
CA VAL A 60 -5.15 2.41 -19.41
C VAL A 60 -6.56 2.91 -19.79
N PRO A 61 -7.42 2.08 -20.42
CA PRO A 61 -8.71 2.54 -20.94
C PRO A 61 -9.63 3.13 -19.87
N ASP A 62 -10.34 4.22 -20.19
CA ASP A 62 -11.25 4.93 -19.27
C ASP A 62 -12.32 4.02 -18.65
N ALA A 63 -12.85 3.07 -19.43
CA ALA A 63 -13.82 2.08 -18.95
C ALA A 63 -13.32 1.21 -17.78
N TYR A 64 -12.00 1.05 -17.64
CA TYR A 64 -11.42 0.39 -16.47
C TYR A 64 -11.56 1.27 -15.22
N TRP A 65 -11.28 2.57 -15.32
CA TRP A 65 -11.39 3.50 -14.20
C TRP A 65 -12.84 3.70 -13.79
N ASP A 66 -13.76 3.91 -14.74
CA ASP A 66 -15.19 4.07 -14.47
C ASP A 66 -15.78 2.91 -13.65
N LYS A 67 -15.29 1.69 -13.87
CA LYS A 67 -15.75 0.49 -13.17
C LYS A 67 -15.16 0.34 -11.75
N ASN A 68 -13.96 0.87 -11.50
CA ASN A 68 -13.21 0.61 -10.26
C ASN A 68 -13.03 1.85 -9.37
N SER A 69 -13.48 3.03 -9.81
CA SER A 69 -13.42 4.30 -9.07
C SER A 69 -14.76 4.71 -8.45
N ALA A 70 -15.80 3.88 -8.59
CA ALA A 70 -17.16 4.13 -8.10
C ALA A 70 -17.36 3.80 -6.61
#